data_AF-A0A7W7HPS7-F1
#
_entry.id   AF-A0A7W7HPS7-F1
#
_cell.length_a   1.000
_cell.length_b   1.000
_cell.length_c   1.000
_cell.angle_alpha   90.00
_cell.angle_beta   90.00
_cell.angle_gamma   90.00
#
_symmetry.space_group_name_H-M   'P 1'
#
loop_
_entity.id
_entity.type
_entity.pdbx_description
1 polymer ?
#
loop_
_entity_poly.entity_id
_entity_poly.type
_entity_poly.pdbx_seq_one_letter_code
_entity_poly.pdbx_strand_id
1 'polypeptide(L)'
;MDHPAPRFAVAFVRSVAVLALEADAQTAWLQRLGTAPSADELACEFDDGFRLAPTFIERGWLSGTAIPALTQLDDQLSAMSGNPNADLWHIDALPHRAEWNRVRTLARAALILLA
;
A
#
# COMPACT_ATOMS: atom_id res chain seq x y z
N MET A 1 4.96 21.52 15.27
CA MET A 1 5.09 20.29 14.47
C MET A 1 4.14 20.49 13.30
N ASP A 2 4.65 20.57 12.07
CA ASP A 2 3.78 20.84 10.92
C ASP A 2 2.79 19.69 10.77
N HIS A 3 1.52 20.02 10.85
CA HIS A 3 0.47 19.04 10.64
C HIS A 3 0.46 18.58 9.18
N PRO A 4 0.21 17.29 8.90
CA PRO A 4 0.20 16.81 7.53
C PRO A 4 -0.86 17.57 6.72
N ALA A 5 -0.47 18.09 5.55
CA ALA A 5 -1.35 18.72 4.58
C ALA A 5 -2.24 17.69 3.85
N PRO A 6 -3.38 18.09 3.27
CA PRO A 6 -4.31 17.19 2.56
C PRO A 6 -3.67 16.34 1.46
N ARG A 7 -2.59 16.84 0.83
CA ARG A 7 -1.83 16.09 -0.18
C ARG A 7 -1.30 14.74 0.32
N PHE A 8 -1.05 14.58 1.61
CA PHE A 8 -0.59 13.31 2.18
C PHE A 8 -1.72 12.27 2.25
N ALA A 9 -2.96 12.69 2.53
CA ALA A 9 -4.12 11.79 2.45
C ALA A 9 -4.36 11.33 1.00
N VAL A 10 -4.22 12.25 0.03
CA VAL A 10 -4.29 11.90 -1.40
C VAL A 10 -3.17 10.92 -1.81
N ALA A 11 -1.94 11.14 -1.33
CA ALA A 11 -0.83 10.23 -1.59
C ALA A 11 -1.07 8.84 -0.98
N PHE A 12 -1.67 8.77 0.23
CA PHE A 12 -2.04 7.51 0.86
C PHE A 12 -3.14 6.76 0.09
N VAL A 13 -4.21 7.45 -0.33
CA VAL A 13 -5.24 6.82 -1.17
C VAL A 13 -4.62 6.29 -2.48
N ARG A 14 -3.69 7.04 -3.07
CA ARG A 14 -2.93 6.61 -4.25
C ARG A 14 -2.11 5.34 -3.97
N SER A 15 -1.38 5.25 -2.85
CA SER A 15 -0.57 4.06 -2.56
C SER A 15 -1.44 2.82 -2.37
N VAL A 16 -2.60 2.94 -1.71
CA VAL A 16 -3.60 1.86 -1.64
C VAL A 16 -4.12 1.49 -3.04
N ALA A 17 -4.42 2.48 -3.89
CA ALA A 17 -4.85 2.22 -5.27
C ALA A 17 -3.77 1.52 -6.10
N VAL A 18 -2.50 1.87 -5.92
CA VAL A 18 -1.37 1.20 -6.59
C VAL A 18 -1.21 -0.25 -6.10
N LEU A 19 -1.35 -0.51 -4.79
CA LEU A 19 -1.37 -1.88 -4.27
C LEU A 19 -2.52 -2.73 -4.82
N ALA A 20 -3.63 -2.10 -5.21
CA ALA A 20 -4.78 -2.75 -5.82
C ALA A 20 -4.64 -3.05 -7.34
N LEU A 21 -3.61 -2.50 -8.01
CA LEU A 21 -3.38 -2.71 -9.44
C LEU A 21 -2.92 -4.14 -9.76
N GLU A 22 -3.12 -4.56 -11.00
CA GLU A 22 -2.51 -5.79 -11.52
C GLU A 22 -0.99 -5.67 -11.63
N ALA A 23 -0.30 -6.82 -11.65
CA ALA A 23 1.16 -6.90 -11.58
C ALA A 23 1.88 -6.00 -12.60
N ASP A 24 1.45 -5.99 -13.87
CA ASP A 24 2.08 -5.17 -14.91
C ASP A 24 2.03 -3.67 -14.61
N ALA A 25 0.91 -3.20 -14.03
CA ALA A 25 0.73 -1.81 -13.68
C ALA A 25 1.49 -1.43 -12.39
N GLN A 26 1.64 -2.38 -11.45
CA GLN A 26 2.54 -2.22 -10.30
C GLN A 26 4.01 -2.13 -10.74
N THR A 27 4.43 -2.98 -11.67
CA THR A 27 5.78 -2.92 -12.25
C THR A 27 6.01 -1.59 -12.98
N ALA A 28 5.06 -1.13 -13.79
CA ALA A 28 5.15 0.15 -14.48
C ALA A 28 5.24 1.33 -13.49
N TRP A 29 4.52 1.26 -12.36
CA TRP A 29 4.61 2.26 -11.29
C TRP A 29 6.02 2.33 -10.70
N LEU A 30 6.59 1.18 -10.33
CA LEU A 30 7.94 1.07 -9.76
C LEU A 30 9.03 1.53 -10.74
N GLN A 31 8.91 1.19 -12.02
CA GLN A 31 9.81 1.68 -13.07
C GLN A 31 9.77 3.20 -13.19
N ARG A 32 8.57 3.79 -13.11
CA ARG A 32 8.39 5.24 -13.17
C ARG A 32 8.94 5.96 -11.95
N LEU A 33 8.88 5.34 -10.77
CA LEU A 33 9.51 5.86 -9.55
C LEU A 33 11.04 5.69 -9.55
N GLY A 34 11.57 4.80 -10.38
CA GLY A 34 13.01 4.49 -10.41
C GLY A 34 13.47 3.55 -9.28
N THR A 35 12.53 2.84 -8.65
CA THR A 35 12.79 1.89 -7.54
C THR A 35 12.83 0.43 -7.99
N ALA A 36 12.43 0.14 -9.22
CA ALA A 36 12.62 -1.18 -9.83
C ALA A 36 14.12 -1.57 -9.84
N PRO A 37 14.47 -2.85 -9.57
CA PRO A 37 13.57 -4.02 -9.50
C PRO A 37 13.03 -4.31 -8.09
N SER A 38 13.16 -3.39 -7.15
CA SER A 38 12.58 -3.54 -5.82
C SER A 38 11.08 -3.27 -5.83
N ALA A 39 10.31 -4.13 -5.16
CA ALA A 39 8.87 -4.00 -4.96
C ALA A 39 8.51 -3.51 -3.53
N ASP A 40 9.50 -3.35 -2.65
CA ASP A 40 9.32 -2.82 -1.30
C ASP A 40 8.71 -1.41 -1.28
N GLU A 41 9.00 -0.58 -2.28
CA GLU A 41 8.46 0.78 -2.40
C GLU A 41 6.93 0.80 -2.40
N LEU A 42 6.27 -0.25 -2.91
CA LEU A 42 4.81 -0.38 -2.83
C LEU A 42 4.30 -0.44 -1.37
N ALA A 43 5.05 -1.12 -0.50
CA ALA A 43 4.74 -1.20 0.93
C ALA A 43 5.19 0.06 1.68
N CYS A 44 6.34 0.65 1.31
CA CYS A 44 6.83 1.89 1.93
C CYS A 44 5.86 3.07 1.71
N GLU A 45 5.40 3.31 0.47
CA GLU A 45 4.42 4.38 0.19
C GLU A 45 3.08 4.15 0.92
N PHE A 46 2.74 2.91 1.23
CA PHE A 46 1.57 2.57 2.05
C PHE A 46 1.81 2.84 3.54
N ASP A 47 2.91 2.34 4.11
CA ASP A 47 3.25 2.48 5.54
C ASP A 47 3.35 3.96 5.94
N ASP A 48 4.00 4.79 5.12
CA ASP A 48 4.09 6.23 5.34
C ASP A 48 2.72 6.90 5.55
N GLY A 49 1.73 6.50 4.74
CA GLY A 49 0.38 7.01 4.83
C GLY A 49 -0.44 6.35 5.95
N PHE A 50 -0.25 5.04 6.17
CA PHE A 50 -0.97 4.27 7.18
C PHE A 50 -0.67 4.78 8.59
N ARG A 51 0.59 5.13 8.88
CA ARG A 51 1.00 5.76 10.14
C ARG A 51 0.31 7.10 10.41
N LEU A 52 -0.14 7.78 9.36
CA LEU A 52 -0.85 9.06 9.43
C LEU A 52 -2.37 8.89 9.33
N ALA A 53 -2.89 7.69 9.09
CA ALA A 53 -4.32 7.43 8.90
C ALA A 53 -5.19 7.93 10.08
N PRO A 54 -4.80 7.75 11.36
CA PRO A 54 -5.57 8.33 12.47
C PRO A 54 -5.73 9.85 12.36
N THR A 55 -4.66 10.56 11.99
CA THR A 55 -4.70 12.02 11.79
C THR A 55 -5.58 12.42 10.61
N PHE A 56 -5.59 11.63 9.52
CA PHE A 56 -6.47 11.90 8.38
C PHE A 56 -7.95 11.73 8.74
N ILE A 57 -8.28 10.75 9.58
CA ILE A 57 -9.65 10.49 10.06
C ILE A 57 -10.09 11.57 11.05
N GLU A 58 -9.25 11.94 12.02
CA GLU A 58 -9.52 13.04 12.96
C GLU A 58 -9.82 14.36 12.24
N ARG A 59 -9.20 14.57 11.07
CA ARG A 59 -9.41 15.74 10.21
C ARG A 59 -10.59 15.62 9.25
N GLY A 60 -11.27 14.47 9.22
CA GLY A 60 -12.39 14.20 8.32
C GLY A 60 -11.98 14.07 6.85
N TRP A 61 -10.71 13.80 6.55
CA TRP A 61 -10.24 13.62 5.17
C TRP A 61 -10.44 12.20 4.66
N LEU A 62 -10.49 11.21 5.55
CA LEU A 62 -10.74 9.81 5.24
C LEU A 62 -11.80 9.25 6.18
N SER A 63 -12.53 8.25 5.71
CA SER A 63 -13.49 7.52 6.53
C SER A 63 -12.78 6.56 7.50
N GLY A 64 -13.16 6.60 8.78
CA GLY A 64 -12.70 5.64 9.79
C GLY A 64 -13.17 4.20 9.53
N THR A 65 -14.16 4.00 8.66
CA THR A 65 -14.66 2.65 8.29
C THR A 65 -13.62 1.82 7.55
N ALA A 66 -12.60 2.45 6.95
CA ALA A 66 -11.53 1.76 6.25
C ALA A 66 -10.49 1.13 7.18
N ILE A 67 -10.40 1.54 8.45
CA ILE A 67 -9.33 1.12 9.37
C ILE A 67 -9.20 -0.41 9.47
N PRO A 68 -10.26 -1.20 9.69
CA PRO A 68 -10.11 -2.65 9.80
C PRO A 68 -9.59 -3.31 8.51
N ALA A 69 -9.90 -2.75 7.33
CA ALA A 69 -9.41 -3.26 6.06
C ALA A 69 -7.95 -2.85 5.81
N LEU A 70 -7.58 -1.63 6.17
CA LEU A 70 -6.21 -1.14 6.10
C LEU A 70 -5.27 -1.91 7.03
N THR A 71 -5.72 -2.21 8.26
CA THR A 71 -4.95 -3.05 9.19
C THR A 71 -4.71 -4.45 8.63
N GLN A 72 -5.71 -5.08 8.01
CA GLN A 72 -5.51 -6.40 7.39
C GLN A 72 -4.50 -6.36 6.23
N LEU A 73 -4.50 -5.27 5.45
CA LEU A 73 -3.51 -5.06 4.41
C LEU A 73 -2.10 -4.88 4.99
N ASP A 74 -1.98 -4.08 6.05
CA ASP A 74 -0.72 -3.86 6.78
C ASP A 74 -0.17 -5.15 7.39
N ASP A 75 -1.03 -5.96 8.02
CA ASP A 75 -0.68 -7.26 8.58
C ASP A 75 -0.14 -8.20 7.48
N GLN A 76 -0.75 -8.19 6.30
CA GLN A 76 -0.30 -9.00 5.16
C GLN A 76 1.07 -8.55 4.65
N LEU A 77 1.32 -7.25 4.53
CA LEU A 77 2.62 -6.71 4.12
C LEU A 77 3.70 -6.99 5.18
N SER A 78 3.35 -6.86 6.46
CA SER A 78 4.21 -7.20 7.59
C SER A 78 4.59 -8.69 7.58
N ALA A 79 3.64 -9.59 7.29
CA ALA A 79 3.89 -11.02 7.20
C ALA A 79 4.83 -11.41 6.03
N MET A 80 4.91 -10.59 4.98
CA MET A 80 5.83 -10.76 3.85
C MET A 80 7.26 -10.27 4.16
N SER A 81 7.49 -9.63 5.31
CA SER A 81 8.79 -9.05 5.66
C SER A 81 9.79 -10.11 6.15
N GLY A 82 11.07 -9.70 6.26
CA GLY A 82 12.16 -10.52 6.81
C GLY A 82 12.96 -11.30 5.77
N ASN A 83 14.21 -11.64 6.11
CA ASN A 83 15.16 -12.30 5.21
C ASN A 83 14.64 -13.55 4.50
N PRO A 84 13.86 -14.45 5.13
CA PRO A 84 13.32 -15.64 4.45
C PRO A 84 12.39 -15.32 3.27
N ASN A 85 11.82 -14.11 3.26
CA ASN A 85 10.85 -13.65 2.28
C ASN A 85 11.45 -12.61 1.31
N ALA A 86 12.76 -12.40 1.30
CA ALA A 86 13.40 -11.35 0.49
C ALA A 86 13.01 -11.41 -1.00
N ASP A 87 12.85 -12.62 -1.54
CA ASP A 87 12.45 -12.84 -2.95
C ASP A 87 11.04 -12.32 -3.27
N LEU A 88 10.16 -12.13 -2.27
CA LEU A 88 8.85 -11.51 -2.47
C LEU A 88 8.96 -10.05 -2.88
N TRP A 89 10.05 -9.38 -2.50
CA TRP A 89 10.24 -7.95 -2.70
C TRP A 89 10.97 -7.61 -4.01
N HIS A 90 11.04 -8.57 -4.94
CA HIS A 90 11.50 -8.34 -6.30
C HIS A 90 10.30 -8.23 -7.25
N ILE A 91 10.37 -7.38 -8.29
CA ILE A 91 9.26 -7.19 -9.25
C ILE A 91 8.79 -8.50 -9.92
N ASP A 92 9.69 -9.48 -10.10
CA ASP A 92 9.36 -10.78 -10.69
C ASP A 92 8.38 -11.60 -9.83
N ALA A 93 8.28 -11.29 -8.53
CA ALA A 93 7.32 -11.91 -7.63
C ALA A 93 5.88 -11.43 -7.86
N LEU A 94 5.70 -10.20 -8.36
CA LEU A 94 4.40 -9.56 -8.49
C LEU A 94 3.38 -10.43 -9.27
N PRO A 95 3.68 -10.97 -10.46
CA PRO A 95 2.68 -11.74 -11.23
C PRO A 95 2.44 -13.16 -10.70
N HIS A 96 3.33 -13.73 -9.88
CA HIS A 96 3.35 -15.17 -9.63
C HIS A 96 3.13 -15.56 -8.17
N ARG A 97 3.37 -14.65 -7.22
CA ARG A 97 3.30 -14.97 -5.78
C ARG A 97 1.89 -14.73 -5.24
N ALA A 98 1.38 -15.73 -4.51
CA ALA A 98 0.03 -15.70 -3.94
C ALA A 98 -0.10 -14.58 -2.89
N GLU A 99 1.00 -14.24 -2.24
CA GLU A 99 1.14 -13.15 -1.28
C GLU A 99 0.77 -11.80 -1.93
N TRP A 100 1.29 -11.52 -3.14
CA TRP A 100 0.94 -10.31 -3.89
C TRP A 100 -0.51 -10.33 -4.41
N ASN A 101 -1.05 -11.49 -4.78
CA ASN A 101 -2.48 -11.61 -5.09
C ASN A 101 -3.36 -11.28 -3.87
N ARG A 102 -2.93 -11.69 -2.67
CA ARG A 102 -3.63 -11.38 -1.42
C ARG A 102 -3.56 -9.89 -1.10
N VAL A 103 -2.40 -9.26 -1.27
CA VAL A 103 -2.21 -7.80 -1.14
C VAL A 103 -3.19 -7.05 -2.04
N ARG A 104 -3.27 -7.37 -3.34
CA ARG A 104 -4.21 -6.73 -4.27
C ARG A 104 -5.66 -6.86 -3.83
N THR A 105 -6.05 -8.05 -3.39
CA THR A 105 -7.41 -8.32 -2.92
C THR A 105 -7.77 -7.46 -1.71
N LEU A 106 -6.86 -7.38 -0.72
CA LEU A 106 -7.05 -6.56 0.47
C LEU A 106 -7.05 -5.07 0.15
N ALA A 107 -6.14 -4.62 -0.72
CA ALA A 107 -6.08 -3.23 -1.16
C ALA A 107 -7.35 -2.77 -1.89
N ARG A 108 -7.95 -3.62 -2.74
CA ARG A 108 -9.25 -3.33 -3.36
C ARG A 108 -10.36 -3.16 -2.34
N ALA A 109 -10.42 -4.05 -1.35
CA ALA A 109 -11.41 -3.97 -0.28
C ALA A 109 -11.23 -2.68 0.55
N ALA A 110 -9.99 -2.34 0.89
CA ALA A 110 -9.68 -1.10 1.61
C ALA A 110 -10.03 0.15 0.79
N LEU A 111 -9.74 0.15 -0.52
CA LEU A 111 -10.00 1.29 -1.41
C LEU A 111 -11.49 1.62 -1.52
N ILE A 112 -12.38 0.61 -1.55
CA ILE A 112 -13.84 0.82 -1.55
C ILE A 112 -14.31 1.57 -0.30
N LEU A 113 -13.63 1.38 0.84
CA LEU A 113 -14.00 1.98 2.12
C LEU A 113 -13.34 3.35 2.36
N LEU A 114 -12.33 3.70 1.55
CA LEU A 114 -11.64 4.99 1.57
C LEU A 114 -12.33 6.05 0.70
N ALA A 115 -13.15 5.63 -0.27
CA ALA A 115 -13.87 6.46 -1.22
C ALA A 115 -15.16 7.06 -0.66
#